data_AF-A0A172MF21-F1
#
_entry.id   AF-A0A172MF21-F1
#
_cell.length_a   1.000
_cell.length_b   1.000
_cell.length_c   1.000
_cell.angle_alpha   90.00
_cell.angle_beta   90.00
_cell.angle_gamma   90.00
#
_symmetry.space_group_name_H-M   'P 1'
#
loop_
_entity.id
_entity.type
_entity.pdbx_description
1 polymer ?
#
loop_
_entity_poly.entity_id
_entity_poly.type
_entity_poly.pdbx_seq_one_letter_code
_entity_poly.pdbx_strand_id
1 'polypeptide(L)'
;VNGGNGDDTLIGGKGNDILRGGYGADTYIFSKGHGQDIVYEDTNNDNRARDIDTLKFTDINLSELWFSRENNDLIIKSLLSEDKVTVQNWYSHQDHKIENIRLSNEQTLVS
;
A
#
# COMPACT_ATOMS: atom_id res chain seq x y z
N VAL A 1 4.29 -12.00 1.57
CA VAL A 1 5.64 -11.41 1.59
C VAL A 1 5.84 -10.68 2.91
N ASN A 2 7.03 -10.76 3.50
CA ASN A 2 7.36 -10.11 4.78
C ASN A 2 8.72 -9.42 4.62
N GLY A 3 8.79 -8.12 4.89
CA GLY A 3 10.02 -7.31 4.85
C GLY A 3 10.83 -7.48 6.15
N GLY A 4 10.20 -7.13 7.27
CA GLY A 4 10.78 -7.28 8.60
C GLY A 4 11.23 -5.93 9.16
N ASN A 5 12.54 -5.77 9.37
CA ASN A 5 13.11 -4.52 9.84
C ASN A 5 13.99 -3.92 8.73
N GLY A 6 13.90 -2.62 8.54
CA GLY A 6 14.63 -1.86 7.54
C GLY A 6 13.73 -1.46 6.37
N ASP A 7 14.28 -0.66 5.46
CA ASP A 7 13.52 -0.16 4.32
C ASP A 7 13.42 -1.26 3.25
N ASP A 8 12.25 -1.86 3.09
CA ASP A 8 12.02 -2.99 2.21
C ASP A 8 11.26 -2.62 0.94
N THR A 9 11.43 -3.43 -0.12
CA THR A 9 10.60 -3.36 -1.34
C THR A 9 9.87 -4.67 -1.53
N LEU A 10 8.54 -4.63 -1.43
CA LEU A 10 7.68 -5.81 -1.45
C LEU A 10 6.89 -5.87 -2.75
N ILE A 11 6.95 -7.03 -3.40
CA ILE A 11 6.19 -7.34 -4.62
C ILE A 11 5.50 -8.68 -4.42
N GLY A 12 4.16 -8.68 -4.33
CA GLY A 12 3.37 -9.92 -4.29
C GLY A 12 3.42 -10.66 -5.62
N GLY A 13 3.26 -9.92 -6.71
CA GLY A 13 3.22 -10.45 -8.06
C GLY A 13 1.79 -10.80 -8.44
N LYS A 14 1.59 -11.89 -9.19
CA LYS A 14 0.25 -12.38 -9.52
C LYS A 14 -0.29 -13.24 -8.39
N GLY A 15 -1.49 -12.97 -7.92
CA GLY A 15 -2.14 -13.82 -6.91
C GLY A 15 -3.07 -13.00 -6.04
N ASN A 16 -3.34 -13.49 -4.84
CA ASN A 16 -3.87 -12.63 -3.79
C ASN A 16 -2.85 -12.71 -2.66
N ASP A 17 -2.06 -11.66 -2.50
CA ASP A 17 -0.92 -11.67 -1.62
C ASP A 17 -1.18 -10.91 -0.32
N ILE A 18 -0.50 -11.34 0.74
CA ILE A 18 -0.41 -10.59 1.99
C ILE A 18 0.99 -10.01 2.07
N LEU A 19 1.11 -8.70 2.09
CA LEU A 19 2.37 -7.95 2.20
C LEU A 19 2.44 -7.34 3.60
N ARG A 20 3.54 -7.59 4.32
CA ARG A 20 3.82 -7.01 5.64
C ARG A 20 5.17 -6.33 5.54
N GLY A 21 5.19 -5.01 5.58
CA GLY A 21 6.43 -4.22 5.55
C GLY A 21 7.22 -4.48 6.82
N GLY A 22 6.62 -4.10 7.96
CA GLY A 22 7.25 -4.20 9.26
C GLY A 22 7.74 -2.82 9.65
N TYR A 23 8.92 -2.70 10.24
CA TYR A 23 9.50 -1.40 10.59
C TYR A 23 10.45 -0.93 9.50
N GLY A 24 10.42 0.34 9.15
CA GLY A 24 11.25 0.93 8.11
C GLY A 24 10.41 1.65 7.06
N ALA A 25 11.04 2.42 6.19
CA ALA A 25 10.35 3.08 5.10
C ALA A 25 10.14 2.09 3.94
N ASP A 26 8.98 1.46 3.91
CA ASP A 26 8.69 0.35 3.02
C ASP A 26 8.03 0.79 1.70
N THR A 27 8.30 0.04 0.63
CA THR A 27 7.72 0.26 -0.69
C THR A 27 6.97 -0.98 -1.16
N TYR A 28 5.66 -0.86 -1.30
CA TYR A 28 4.77 -1.90 -1.85
C TYR A 28 4.54 -1.65 -3.33
N ILE A 29 4.87 -2.61 -4.18
CA ILE A 29 4.72 -2.49 -5.63
C ILE A 29 3.46 -3.23 -6.09
N PHE A 30 2.58 -2.48 -6.73
CA PHE A 30 1.36 -2.99 -7.34
C PHE A 30 1.31 -2.67 -8.84
N SER A 31 0.84 -3.63 -9.63
CA SER A 31 0.65 -3.48 -11.08
C SER A 31 -0.64 -4.17 -11.52
N LYS A 32 -1.10 -3.87 -12.74
CA LYS A 32 -2.28 -4.56 -13.31
C LYS A 32 -2.09 -6.08 -13.32
N GLY A 33 -3.15 -6.79 -12.94
CA GLY A 33 -3.16 -8.26 -12.87
C GLY A 33 -2.43 -8.84 -11.67
N HIS A 34 -2.05 -8.01 -10.68
CA HIS A 34 -1.54 -8.51 -9.40
C HIS A 34 -2.62 -9.18 -8.55
N GLY A 35 -3.91 -8.91 -8.80
CA GLY A 35 -5.03 -9.52 -8.08
C GLY A 35 -5.45 -8.71 -6.86
N GLN A 36 -5.82 -9.39 -5.78
CA GLN A 36 -6.39 -8.76 -4.58
C GLN A 36 -5.45 -8.88 -3.39
N ASP A 37 -4.64 -7.85 -3.20
CA ASP A 37 -3.59 -7.83 -2.19
C ASP A 37 -4.03 -7.14 -0.90
N ILE A 38 -3.45 -7.57 0.21
CA ILE A 38 -3.61 -6.97 1.53
C ILE A 38 -2.25 -6.49 2.02
N VAL A 39 -2.16 -5.21 2.36
CA VAL A 39 -1.01 -4.56 2.99
C VAL A 39 -1.28 -4.40 4.49
N TYR A 40 -0.29 -4.78 5.29
CA TYR A 40 -0.24 -4.55 6.72
C TYR A 40 0.95 -3.63 7.01
N GLU A 41 0.64 -2.48 7.59
CA GLU A 41 1.64 -1.54 8.08
C GLU A 41 1.74 -1.56 9.61
N ASP A 42 2.96 -1.32 10.09
CA ASP A 42 3.25 -1.17 11.52
C ASP A 42 4.47 -0.27 11.76
N THR A 43 4.24 0.97 12.16
CA THR A 43 5.31 1.90 12.56
C THR A 43 5.74 1.73 14.02
N ASN A 44 6.99 2.09 14.34
CA ASN A 44 7.42 2.30 15.73
C ASN A 44 7.37 3.79 16.15
N ASN A 45 7.01 4.05 17.42
CA ASN A 45 6.86 5.41 17.95
C ASN A 45 8.15 6.27 17.89
N ASP A 46 9.32 5.64 17.99
CA ASP A 46 10.62 6.31 18.04
C ASP A 46 11.11 6.72 16.63
N ASN A 47 10.60 6.10 15.57
CA ASN A 47 11.06 6.26 14.19
C ASN A 47 9.98 6.71 13.19
N ARG A 48 8.76 7.02 13.64
CA ARG A 48 7.65 7.46 12.76
C ARG A 48 7.99 8.59 11.78
N ALA A 49 8.89 9.51 12.13
CA ALA A 49 9.29 10.58 11.21
C ALA A 49 10.15 10.09 10.02
N ARG A 50 10.58 8.83 10.06
CA ARG A 50 11.43 8.16 9.08
C ARG A 50 10.77 6.93 8.44
N ASP A 51 9.79 6.30 9.10
CA ASP A 51 8.82 5.39 8.46
C ASP A 51 7.96 6.22 7.51
N ILE A 52 8.36 6.27 6.25
CA ILE A 52 7.62 6.96 5.20
C ILE A 52 7.30 5.93 4.14
N ASP A 53 6.15 5.30 4.28
CA ASP A 53 5.78 4.16 3.46
C ASP A 53 5.19 4.61 2.14
N THR A 54 5.38 3.76 1.12
CA THR A 54 4.94 4.05 -0.24
C THR A 54 4.22 2.85 -0.86
N LEU A 55 2.97 3.06 -1.24
CA LEU A 55 2.27 2.19 -2.19
C LEU A 55 2.50 2.71 -3.60
N LYS A 56 3.29 1.98 -4.39
CA LYS A 56 3.66 2.34 -5.76
C LYS A 56 2.90 1.52 -6.79
N PHE A 57 2.08 2.21 -7.57
CA PHE A 57 1.45 1.68 -8.77
C PHE A 57 2.37 1.89 -9.99
N THR A 58 2.76 0.80 -10.67
CA THR A 58 3.74 0.88 -11.78
C THR A 58 3.13 1.22 -13.14
N ASP A 59 1.86 0.85 -13.36
CA ASP A 59 1.17 0.95 -14.65
C ASP A 59 -0.31 1.37 -14.52
N ILE A 60 -0.67 1.98 -13.38
CA ILE A 60 -2.02 2.47 -13.05
C ILE A 60 -1.95 3.98 -12.76
N ASN A 61 -2.89 4.75 -13.33
CA ASN A 61 -3.08 6.18 -13.06
C ASN A 61 -4.31 6.45 -12.18
N LEU A 62 -4.44 7.68 -11.68
CA LEU A 62 -5.49 8.07 -10.73
C LEU A 62 -6.90 7.84 -11.29
N SER A 63 -7.09 8.11 -12.58
CA SER A 63 -8.38 7.94 -13.28
C SER A 63 -8.84 6.48 -13.35
N GLU A 64 -7.97 5.52 -13.05
CA GLU A 64 -8.24 4.09 -13.07
C GLU A 64 -8.55 3.54 -11.67
N LEU A 65 -8.56 4.39 -10.64
CA LEU A 65 -8.70 3.99 -9.24
C LEU A 65 -9.99 4.50 -8.62
N TRP A 66 -10.58 3.65 -7.78
CA TRP A 66 -11.63 4.00 -6.84
C TRP A 66 -11.14 3.78 -5.41
N PHE A 67 -11.25 4.82 -4.60
CA PHE A 67 -10.88 4.78 -3.18
C PHE A 67 -12.15 4.68 -2.35
N SER A 68 -12.17 3.72 -1.42
CA SER A 68 -13.28 3.55 -0.50
C SER A 68 -12.79 3.10 0.86
N ARG A 69 -13.57 3.43 1.88
CA ARG A 69 -13.40 2.90 3.23
C ARG A 69 -14.35 1.72 3.43
N GLU A 70 -13.83 0.62 3.94
CA GLU A 70 -14.63 -0.51 4.43
C GLU A 70 -14.16 -0.83 5.86
N ASN A 71 -15.05 -0.69 6.85
CA ASN A 71 -14.69 -0.78 8.28
C ASN A 71 -13.52 0.16 8.65
N ASN A 72 -12.37 -0.40 9.00
CA ASN A 72 -11.14 0.34 9.29
C ASN A 72 -10.11 0.30 8.16
N ASP A 73 -10.45 -0.29 7.01
CA ASP A 73 -9.52 -0.50 5.91
C ASP A 73 -9.69 0.57 4.84
N LEU A 74 -8.58 0.93 4.21
CA LEU A 74 -8.59 1.65 2.93
C LEU A 74 -8.58 0.62 1.80
N ILE A 75 -9.59 0.67 0.94
CA ILE A 75 -9.69 -0.15 -0.26
C ILE A 75 -9.40 0.73 -1.48
N ILE A 76 -8.40 0.34 -2.26
CA ILE A 76 -8.03 0.97 -3.53
C ILE A 76 -8.33 -0.04 -4.63
N LYS A 77 -9.45 0.14 -5.33
CA LYS A 77 -9.93 -0.79 -6.35
C LYS A 77 -9.62 -0.25 -7.76
N SER A 78 -9.19 -1.14 -8.66
CA SER A 78 -9.14 -0.86 -10.09
C SER A 78 -10.54 -0.67 -10.68
N LEU A 79 -10.72 0.34 -11.51
CA LEU A 79 -11.95 0.56 -12.29
C LEU A 79 -11.98 -0.28 -13.57
N LEU A 80 -10.87 -0.92 -13.94
CA LEU A 80 -10.70 -1.67 -15.19
C LEU A 80 -10.62 -3.19 -14.99
N SER A 81 -10.52 -3.66 -13.75
CA SER A 81 -10.35 -5.07 -13.38
C SER A 81 -10.88 -5.35 -11.97
N GLU A 82 -10.78 -6.60 -11.51
CA GLU A 82 -11.05 -6.97 -10.10
C GLU A 82 -9.83 -6.79 -9.19
N ASP A 83 -8.76 -6.21 -9.70
CA ASP A 83 -7.55 -5.92 -8.93
C ASP A 83 -7.86 -4.91 -7.82
N LYS A 84 -7.31 -5.14 -6.63
CA LYS A 84 -7.42 -4.19 -5.52
C LYS A 84 -6.24 -4.31 -4.56
N VAL A 85 -5.94 -3.22 -3.88
CA VAL A 85 -5.09 -3.20 -2.69
C VAL A 85 -5.95 -2.81 -1.49
N THR A 86 -5.88 -3.61 -0.44
CA THR A 86 -6.49 -3.32 0.86
C THR A 86 -5.38 -2.94 1.83
N VAL A 87 -5.33 -1.69 2.28
CA VAL A 87 -4.45 -1.30 3.40
C VAL A 87 -5.25 -1.50 4.67
N GLN A 88 -4.90 -2.54 5.41
CA GLN A 88 -5.66 -2.94 6.58
C GLN A 88 -5.48 -1.92 7.71
N ASN A 89 -6.55 -1.65 8.46
CA ASN A 89 -6.53 -0.82 9.66
C ASN A 89 -6.12 0.65 9.46
N TRP A 90 -6.06 1.12 8.21
CA TRP A 90 -5.79 2.52 7.85
C TRP A 90 -6.49 3.57 8.72
N TYR A 91 -7.76 3.32 9.08
CA TYR A 91 -8.59 4.25 9.85
C TYR A 91 -8.61 3.97 11.36
N SER A 92 -7.89 2.95 11.85
CA SER A 92 -7.86 2.63 13.28
C SER A 92 -6.71 3.33 14.02
N HIS A 93 -5.54 3.47 13.41
CA HIS A 93 -4.38 4.14 13.97
C HIS A 93 -3.48 4.70 12.87
N GLN A 94 -2.67 5.72 13.19
CA GLN A 94 -1.74 6.30 12.21
C GLN A 94 -0.63 5.33 11.80
N ASP A 95 -0.31 4.36 12.66
CA ASP A 95 0.77 3.38 12.43
C ASP A 95 0.42 2.32 11.37
N HIS A 96 -0.81 2.34 10.86
CA HIS A 96 -1.28 1.44 9.81
C HIS A 96 -1.53 2.16 8.48
N LYS A 97 -1.12 3.43 8.40
CA LYS A 97 -1.25 4.22 7.19
C LYS A 97 -0.02 4.03 6.31
N ILE A 98 -0.19 4.41 5.05
CA ILE A 98 0.91 4.59 4.10
C ILE A 98 0.93 6.07 3.75
N GLU A 99 2.07 6.72 3.90
CA GLU A 99 2.21 8.16 3.72
C GLU A 99 2.05 8.58 2.26
N ASN A 100 2.54 7.73 1.34
CA ASN A 100 2.57 8.03 -0.08
C ASN A 100 1.88 6.97 -0.93
N ILE A 101 1.00 7.43 -1.81
CA ILE A 101 0.49 6.62 -2.92
C ILE A 101 1.04 7.19 -4.21
N ARG A 102 2.02 6.50 -4.81
CA ARG A 102 2.72 6.93 -6.02
C ARG A 102 2.15 6.20 -7.24
N LEU A 103 1.76 6.97 -8.25
CA LEU A 103 1.12 6.47 -9.47
C LEU A 103 2.13 6.33 -10.62
N SER A 104 1.73 5.66 -11.70
CA SER A 104 2.62 5.36 -12.83
C SER A 104 3.16 6.59 -13.56
N ASN A 105 2.46 7.72 -13.47
CA ASN A 105 2.87 9.02 -14.01
C ASN A 105 3.69 9.88 -13.02
N GLU A 106 4.19 9.28 -11.94
CA GLU A 106 4.94 9.97 -10.87
C GLU A 106 4.12 10.93 -9.99
N GLN A 107 2.80 11.00 -10.20
CA GLN A 107 1.91 11.68 -9.27
C GLN A 107 1.93 10.98 -7.91
N THR A 108 2.09 11.76 -6.84
CA THR A 108 2.04 11.26 -5.47
C THR A 108 0.83 11.86 -4.75
N LEU A 109 0.01 11.01 -4.16
CA LEU A 109 -1.03 11.39 -3.21
C LEU A 109 -0.46 11.20 -1.80
N VAL A 110 -0.69 12.17 -0.93
CA VAL A 110 -0.24 12.13 0.46
C VAL A 110 -1.45 11.99 1.38
N SER A 111 -1.32 11.18 2.43
CA SER A 111 -2.41 10.84 3.38
C SER A 111 -2.47 11.72 4.62
#